data_AF-A0AAD2JV80-F1
#
_entry.id   AF-A0AAD2JV80-F1
#
_cell.length_a   1.000
_cell.length_b   1.000
_cell.length_c   1.000
_cell.angle_alpha   90.00
_cell.angle_beta   90.00
_cell.angle_gamma   90.00
#
_symmetry.space_group_name_H-M   'P 1'
#
loop_
_entity.id
_entity.type
_entity.pdbx_description
1 polymer ?
#
loop_
_entity_poly.entity_id
_entity_poly.type
_entity_poly.pdbx_seq_one_letter_code
_entity_poly.pdbx_strand_id
1 'polypeptide(L)'
;CHPGRHGHGWIDDAATPPHHADNRRLRLRRRSGHTGPPSLDQMLPLIEFRAQADLRTFAALGHFGTSAVTALTAQNTLGVQGIHGVPAQFVAQQLQSVLDDIDVHAIKTGMLFNAEIIDAVAHTLGAHSAQRALPPLVCDPVCVSTSGHSLLEPQAVDVLVSKLFPMTVVLTPNKSEAEVILSRSISSLADIVAAATDLLKLGPQAVLLKGGHFATTTADIESLARAHPEISIGSRSENMRILARPSGDSPLVVDVLCEKDGRTTVFARPRIDSSSTHGTGCTLSAALACFLGSGATVHEAVSRATAFTHLGIATASAIGTGYGPLNHLHSIQRLIIPPRSAADPFPLTRMFISANPRHWSDYVEHSFVQQLGAGSLPRAAFLHFIKYATEWLFGSPLT
;
A
#
# COMPACT_ATOMS: atom_id res chain seq x y z
N CYS A 1 -10.41 57.21 -30.61
CA CYS A 1 -10.97 57.05 -31.97
C CYS A 1 -10.76 55.61 -32.45
N HIS A 2 -11.84 54.84 -32.60
CA HIS A 2 -11.92 53.70 -33.54
C HIS A 2 -12.46 54.23 -34.89
N PRO A 3 -12.13 53.62 -36.03
CA PRO A 3 -12.84 52.44 -36.60
C PRO A 3 -11.87 51.25 -36.82
N GLY A 4 -12.25 50.00 -37.13
CA GLY A 4 -13.31 49.47 -38.02
C GLY A 4 -12.71 49.23 -39.44
N ARG A 5 -12.90 48.12 -40.18
CA ARG A 5 -13.75 46.91 -40.10
C ARG A 5 -13.19 45.80 -41.05
N HIS A 6 -13.83 44.62 -41.06
CA HIS A 6 -13.76 43.54 -42.08
C HIS A 6 -12.46 42.69 -42.07
N GLY A 7 -12.46 41.38 -42.35
CA GLY A 7 -13.55 40.44 -42.67
C GLY A 7 -13.14 39.44 -43.77
N HIS A 8 -13.69 38.21 -43.71
CA HIS A 8 -13.54 37.05 -44.64
C HIS A 8 -12.59 35.91 -44.22
N GLY A 9 -13.06 34.68 -44.47
CA GLY A 9 -12.30 33.43 -44.40
C GLY A 9 -12.81 32.42 -45.44
N TRP A 10 -11.98 31.42 -45.73
CA TRP A 10 -12.17 30.21 -46.56
C TRP A 10 -11.18 29.19 -45.94
N ILE A 11 -11.52 27.99 -45.45
CA ILE A 11 -12.10 26.79 -46.10
C ILE A 11 -11.22 26.21 -47.22
N ASP A 12 -10.60 25.07 -46.87
CA ASP A 12 -10.19 23.87 -47.63
C ASP A 12 -9.56 23.99 -49.04
N ASP A 13 -8.43 23.30 -49.28
CA ASP A 13 -8.48 21.88 -49.69
C ASP A 13 -7.09 21.17 -49.66
N ALA A 14 -7.08 19.85 -49.91
CA ALA A 14 -5.98 18.92 -49.63
C ALA A 14 -4.92 18.72 -50.76
N ALA A 15 -3.70 18.31 -50.38
CA ALA A 15 -2.79 17.47 -51.19
C ALA A 15 -1.64 16.82 -50.37
N THR A 16 -1.46 15.50 -50.52
CA THR A 16 -0.36 14.64 -50.01
C THR A 16 0.37 13.94 -51.18
N PRO A 17 1.49 13.18 -50.98
CA PRO A 17 2.35 13.01 -49.81
C PRO A 17 3.78 13.62 -50.05
N PRO A 18 4.93 12.95 -50.37
CA PRO A 18 5.35 11.53 -50.39
C PRO A 18 6.55 11.15 -49.47
N HIS A 19 6.37 10.07 -48.70
CA HIS A 19 7.35 9.03 -48.31
C HIS A 19 8.63 9.27 -47.44
N HIS A 20 8.69 8.40 -46.40
CA HIS A 20 9.86 7.76 -45.77
C HIS A 20 10.95 8.59 -45.06
N ALA A 21 10.84 8.65 -43.73
CA ALA A 21 11.98 8.56 -42.83
C ALA A 21 11.61 7.70 -41.59
N ASP A 22 12.27 6.54 -41.44
CA ASP A 22 12.10 5.63 -40.29
C ASP A 22 12.67 6.29 -39.02
N ASN A 23 11.84 6.44 -37.98
CA ASN A 23 12.20 7.18 -36.76
C ASN A 23 12.13 6.29 -35.50
N ARG A 24 12.65 5.05 -35.60
CA ARG A 24 12.96 4.19 -34.45
C ARG A 24 14.02 4.82 -33.55
N ARG A 25 13.62 5.72 -32.65
CA ARG A 25 14.47 6.14 -31.53
C ARG A 25 14.59 5.00 -30.51
N LEU A 26 15.64 4.19 -30.65
CA LEU A 26 16.12 3.33 -29.57
C LEU A 26 16.42 4.20 -28.34
N ARG A 27 15.55 4.14 -27.32
CA ARG A 27 15.88 4.65 -25.97
C ARG A 27 16.82 3.67 -25.28
N LEU A 28 18.11 3.82 -25.56
CA LEU A 28 19.19 3.19 -24.80
C LEU A 28 19.03 3.52 -23.31
N ARG A 29 18.82 2.50 -22.47
CA ARG A 29 18.81 2.61 -21.01
C ARG A 29 20.17 3.12 -20.51
N ARG A 30 20.30 4.43 -20.28
CA ARG A 30 21.41 4.98 -19.49
C ARG A 30 21.19 4.62 -18.01
N ARG A 31 21.91 3.59 -17.53
CA ARG A 31 22.24 3.48 -16.10
C ARG A 31 23.26 4.57 -15.76
N SER A 32 22.77 5.77 -15.43
CA SER A 32 23.55 6.81 -14.76
C SER A 32 23.14 6.85 -13.29
N GLY A 33 24.10 6.69 -12.38
CA GLY A 33 23.84 6.86 -10.95
C GLY A 33 23.27 8.24 -10.67
N HIS A 34 22.06 8.30 -10.13
CA HIS A 34 21.39 9.54 -9.79
C HIS A 34 20.85 9.43 -8.36
N THR A 35 21.45 10.18 -7.44
CA THR A 35 20.99 10.33 -6.06
C THR A 35 19.85 11.34 -5.97
N GLY A 36 18.87 11.20 -6.86
CA GLY A 36 17.60 11.93 -6.78
C GLY A 36 16.62 11.21 -5.85
N PRO A 37 15.49 11.84 -5.49
CA PRO A 37 14.38 11.10 -4.89
C PRO A 37 13.97 9.95 -5.84
N PRO A 38 13.51 8.81 -5.32
CA PRO A 38 13.08 7.69 -6.16
C PRO A 38 11.99 8.17 -7.12
N SER A 39 12.06 7.71 -8.36
CA SER A 39 10.96 7.84 -9.30
C SER A 39 9.70 7.24 -8.67
N LEU A 40 8.59 7.98 -8.69
CA LEU A 40 7.30 7.45 -8.27
C LEU A 40 6.89 6.30 -9.21
N ASP A 41 7.03 5.07 -8.73
CA ASP A 41 6.56 3.87 -9.43
C ASP A 41 5.03 3.96 -9.58
N GLN A 42 4.56 4.00 -10.84
CA GLN A 42 3.14 4.09 -11.18
C GLN A 42 2.48 2.69 -11.09
N MET A 43 1.37 2.57 -10.34
CA MET A 43 0.60 1.32 -10.18
C MET A 43 -0.82 1.51 -10.73
N LEU A 44 -1.42 0.45 -11.33
CA LEU A 44 -2.83 0.44 -11.72
C LEU A 44 -3.58 -0.51 -10.80
N PRO A 45 -4.24 0.01 -9.77
CA PRO A 45 -5.36 -0.68 -9.16
C PRO A 45 -6.49 -0.71 -10.19
N LEU A 46 -6.75 -1.90 -10.72
CA LEU A 46 -8.11 -2.21 -11.14
C LEU A 46 -8.94 -2.18 -9.85
N ILE A 47 -9.83 -1.19 -9.66
CA ILE A 47 -10.53 -1.10 -8.36
C ILE A 47 -11.32 -2.37 -8.21
N GLU A 48 -11.26 -2.87 -6.99
CA GLU A 48 -12.40 -3.53 -6.41
C GLU A 48 -12.73 -2.96 -5.03
N PHE A 49 -13.89 -3.32 -4.50
CA PHE A 49 -14.40 -2.97 -3.17
C PHE A 49 -13.34 -2.56 -2.14
N ARG A 50 -13.49 -1.35 -1.56
CA ARG A 50 -12.56 -0.68 -0.62
C ARG A 50 -11.29 -0.09 -1.25
N ALA A 51 -11.41 0.54 -2.42
CA ALA A 51 -10.36 1.37 -3.02
C ALA A 51 -9.61 2.28 -2.03
N GLN A 52 -10.27 2.77 -0.95
CA GLN A 52 -9.62 3.59 0.08
C GLN A 52 -8.52 2.85 0.86
N ALA A 53 -8.66 1.54 1.11
CA ALA A 53 -7.62 0.74 1.77
C ALA A 53 -6.43 0.52 0.84
N ASP A 54 -6.72 0.20 -0.42
CA ASP A 54 -5.74 -0.07 -1.46
C ASP A 54 -4.91 1.20 -1.75
N LEU A 55 -5.58 2.32 -2.08
CA LEU A 55 -4.94 3.62 -2.35
C LEU A 55 -4.08 4.14 -1.18
N ARG A 56 -4.52 3.92 0.07
CA ARG A 56 -3.70 4.23 1.25
C ARG A 56 -2.46 3.34 1.34
N THR A 57 -2.58 2.06 1.00
CA THR A 57 -1.47 1.10 1.01
C THR A 57 -0.45 1.42 -0.08
N PHE A 58 -0.91 1.75 -1.30
CA PHE A 58 -0.05 2.19 -2.40
C PHE A 58 0.71 3.47 -2.01
N ALA A 59 0.02 4.48 -1.49
CA ALA A 59 0.66 5.72 -1.01
C ALA A 59 1.65 5.47 0.14
N ALA A 60 1.33 4.59 1.09
CA ALA A 60 2.20 4.22 2.22
C ALA A 60 3.45 3.41 1.82
N LEU A 61 3.45 2.85 0.62
CA LEU A 61 4.58 2.14 0.01
C LEU A 61 5.28 2.95 -1.08
N GLY A 62 4.87 4.20 -1.32
CA GLY A 62 5.54 5.12 -2.27
C GLY A 62 5.05 5.03 -3.72
N HIS A 63 3.91 4.38 -3.96
CA HIS A 63 3.34 4.17 -5.29
C HIS A 63 2.21 5.16 -5.61
N PHE A 64 2.12 5.54 -6.89
CA PHE A 64 0.94 6.23 -7.40
C PHE A 64 -0.16 5.21 -7.70
N GLY A 65 -1.31 5.32 -7.04
CA GLY A 65 -2.46 4.44 -7.26
C GLY A 65 -3.58 5.13 -8.04
N THR A 66 -4.02 4.51 -9.14
CA THR A 66 -5.22 4.87 -9.91
C THR A 66 -6.42 4.00 -9.51
N SER A 67 -7.51 3.98 -10.31
CA SER A 67 -8.75 3.37 -9.83
C SER A 67 -9.84 3.16 -10.91
N ALA A 68 -10.53 2.00 -10.97
CA ALA A 68 -11.67 1.71 -11.88
C ALA A 68 -12.86 0.96 -11.21
N VAL A 69 -13.82 1.69 -10.61
CA VAL A 69 -14.81 1.19 -9.62
C VAL A 69 -15.73 0.09 -10.14
N THR A 70 -15.85 -1.03 -9.40
CA THR A 70 -16.79 -2.15 -9.65
C THR A 70 -18.10 -2.07 -8.86
N ALA A 71 -18.06 -1.62 -7.61
CA ALA A 71 -19.25 -1.45 -6.77
C ALA A 71 -19.07 -0.34 -5.73
N LEU A 72 -20.14 0.38 -5.44
CA LEU A 72 -20.26 1.29 -4.31
C LEU A 72 -20.93 0.58 -3.15
N THR A 73 -20.49 0.85 -1.92
CA THR A 73 -21.12 0.24 -0.72
C THR A 73 -21.40 1.27 0.37
N ALA A 74 -22.62 1.23 0.91
CA ALA A 74 -22.92 1.81 2.20
C ALA A 74 -22.36 0.85 3.26
N GLN A 75 -21.25 1.23 3.90
CA GLN A 75 -20.56 0.39 4.87
C GLN A 75 -19.89 1.23 5.96
N ASN A 76 -19.89 0.69 7.18
CA ASN A 76 -19.13 1.20 8.32
C ASN A 76 -18.55 0.02 9.14
N THR A 77 -18.05 0.29 10.35
CA THR A 77 -17.43 -0.71 11.24
C THR A 77 -18.39 -1.80 11.74
N LEU A 78 -19.71 -1.60 11.60
CA LEU A 78 -20.75 -2.56 12.00
C LEU A 78 -21.11 -3.54 10.88
N GLY A 79 -20.64 -3.33 9.64
CA GLY A 79 -20.92 -4.20 8.50
C GLY A 79 -21.35 -3.43 7.25
N VAL A 80 -21.92 -4.15 6.28
CA VAL A 80 -22.45 -3.60 5.03
C VAL A 80 -23.95 -3.33 5.17
N GLN A 81 -24.41 -2.16 4.78
CA GLN A 81 -25.83 -1.76 4.78
C GLN A 81 -26.43 -1.76 3.36
N GLY A 82 -25.61 -1.69 2.31
CA GLY A 82 -26.07 -1.74 0.93
C GLY A 82 -24.92 -1.80 -0.07
N ILE A 83 -25.19 -2.36 -1.24
CA ILE A 83 -24.25 -2.55 -2.35
C ILE A 83 -24.93 -2.05 -3.63
N HIS A 84 -24.19 -1.32 -4.46
CA HIS A 84 -24.63 -0.84 -5.76
C HIS A 84 -23.54 -1.16 -6.79
N GLY A 85 -23.77 -2.17 -7.62
CA GLY A 85 -22.87 -2.56 -8.69
C GLY A 85 -22.79 -1.49 -9.78
N VAL A 86 -21.59 -1.23 -10.28
CA VAL A 86 -21.34 -0.35 -11.42
C VAL A 86 -21.60 -1.14 -12.70
N PRO A 87 -22.28 -0.57 -13.73
CA PRO A 87 -22.52 -1.27 -14.99
C PRO A 87 -21.22 -1.79 -15.62
N ALA A 88 -21.18 -3.06 -16.00
CA ALA A 88 -19.96 -3.74 -16.47
C ALA A 88 -19.27 -3.02 -17.65
N GLN A 89 -20.04 -2.43 -18.57
CA GLN A 89 -19.51 -1.60 -19.66
C GLN A 89 -18.76 -0.36 -19.15
N PHE A 90 -19.23 0.28 -18.06
CA PHE A 90 -18.57 1.43 -17.45
C PHE A 90 -17.34 1.00 -16.62
N VAL A 91 -17.32 -0.22 -16.07
CA VAL A 91 -16.10 -0.81 -15.52
C VAL A 91 -15.04 -0.93 -16.63
N ALA A 92 -15.37 -1.56 -17.76
CA ALA A 92 -14.47 -1.68 -18.90
C ALA A 92 -13.98 -0.31 -19.43
N GLN A 93 -14.84 0.71 -19.49
CA GLN A 93 -14.43 2.06 -19.90
C GLN A 93 -13.44 2.71 -18.93
N GLN A 94 -13.65 2.56 -17.61
CA GLN A 94 -12.68 3.04 -16.60
C GLN A 94 -11.34 2.32 -16.75
N LEU A 95 -11.36 0.99 -16.96
CA LEU A 95 -10.15 0.20 -17.19
C LEU A 95 -9.37 0.64 -18.43
N GLN A 96 -10.06 0.78 -19.55
CA GLN A 96 -9.47 1.15 -20.83
C GLN A 96 -8.84 2.55 -20.76
N SER A 97 -9.59 3.53 -20.22
CA SER A 97 -9.11 4.92 -20.05
C SER A 97 -7.81 5.03 -19.25
N VAL A 98 -7.60 4.07 -18.35
CA VAL A 98 -6.50 4.05 -17.40
C VAL A 98 -5.32 3.21 -17.93
N LEU A 99 -5.59 2.10 -18.64
CA LEU A 99 -4.59 1.25 -19.31
C LEU A 99 -3.99 1.86 -20.58
N ASP A 100 -4.69 2.80 -21.24
CA ASP A 100 -4.22 3.45 -22.46
C ASP A 100 -3.25 4.61 -22.21
N ASP A 101 -3.40 5.32 -21.07
CA ASP A 101 -2.61 6.51 -20.73
C ASP A 101 -1.44 6.21 -19.78
N ILE A 102 -1.60 5.28 -18.84
CA ILE A 102 -0.68 5.10 -17.70
C ILE A 102 0.10 3.78 -17.84
N ASP A 103 1.43 3.88 -17.92
CA ASP A 103 2.33 2.71 -17.95
C ASP A 103 2.45 2.09 -16.55
N VAL A 104 2.25 0.77 -16.45
CA VAL A 104 2.01 0.17 -15.14
C VAL A 104 2.65 -1.16 -14.85
N HIS A 105 2.89 -1.29 -13.55
CA HIS A 105 3.83 -2.23 -12.99
C HIS A 105 3.16 -3.35 -12.19
N ALA A 106 1.93 -3.16 -11.68
CA ALA A 106 1.14 -4.23 -11.06
C ALA A 106 -0.36 -3.91 -11.06
N ILE A 107 -1.16 -4.97 -10.92
CA ILE A 107 -2.62 -4.96 -10.82
C ILE A 107 -3.03 -5.70 -9.53
N LYS A 108 -4.02 -5.16 -8.82
CA LYS A 108 -4.68 -5.80 -7.67
C LYS A 108 -6.18 -5.85 -7.90
N THR A 109 -6.83 -6.91 -7.41
CA THR A 109 -8.28 -7.17 -7.49
C THR A 109 -8.84 -7.59 -6.09
N GLY A 110 -10.16 -7.73 -5.88
CA GLY A 110 -10.88 -7.65 -4.57
C GLY A 110 -12.34 -8.19 -4.56
N MET A 111 -13.39 -7.36 -4.38
CA MET A 111 -14.78 -7.76 -4.76
C MET A 111 -15.22 -7.24 -6.16
N LEU A 112 -15.51 -8.20 -7.06
CA LEU A 112 -16.02 -8.01 -8.43
C LEU A 112 -17.56 -7.97 -8.49
N PHE A 113 -18.24 -8.25 -7.38
CA PHE A 113 -19.70 -8.27 -7.22
C PHE A 113 -20.44 -9.35 -8.04
N ASN A 114 -20.38 -9.34 -9.37
CA ASN A 114 -21.15 -10.24 -10.23
C ASN A 114 -20.38 -10.77 -11.45
N ALA A 115 -20.97 -11.75 -12.15
CA ALA A 115 -20.38 -12.40 -13.32
C ALA A 115 -20.08 -11.41 -14.48
N GLU A 116 -20.96 -10.45 -14.73
CA GLU A 116 -20.81 -9.48 -15.83
C GLU A 116 -19.58 -8.57 -15.64
N ILE A 117 -19.32 -8.14 -14.41
CA ILE A 117 -18.16 -7.32 -14.07
C ILE A 117 -16.86 -8.15 -14.17
N ILE A 118 -16.86 -9.41 -13.72
CA ILE A 118 -15.69 -10.30 -13.90
C ILE A 118 -15.39 -10.47 -15.39
N ASP A 119 -16.42 -10.68 -16.22
CA ASP A 119 -16.29 -10.80 -17.66
C ASP A 119 -15.70 -9.54 -18.29
N ALA A 120 -16.20 -8.36 -17.92
CA ALA A 120 -15.67 -7.08 -18.40
C ALA A 120 -14.20 -6.86 -18.00
N VAL A 121 -13.83 -7.19 -16.76
CA VAL A 121 -12.45 -7.12 -16.27
C VAL A 121 -11.54 -8.09 -17.04
N ALA A 122 -11.89 -9.38 -17.08
CA ALA A 122 -11.09 -10.40 -17.73
C ALA A 122 -10.94 -10.16 -19.24
N HIS A 123 -12.01 -9.71 -19.91
CA HIS A 123 -11.97 -9.36 -21.33
C HIS A 123 -11.06 -8.16 -21.60
N THR A 124 -11.16 -7.09 -20.79
CA THR A 124 -10.33 -5.88 -20.97
C THR A 124 -8.85 -6.18 -20.71
N LEU A 125 -8.54 -6.95 -19.65
CA LEU A 125 -7.17 -7.41 -19.38
C LEU A 125 -6.63 -8.34 -20.48
N GLY A 126 -7.47 -9.22 -21.03
CA GLY A 126 -7.12 -10.11 -22.14
C GLY A 126 -6.82 -9.33 -23.44
N ALA A 127 -7.64 -8.31 -23.74
CA ALA A 127 -7.41 -7.43 -24.88
C ALA A 127 -6.10 -6.62 -24.74
N HIS A 128 -5.79 -6.13 -23.52
CA HIS A 128 -4.52 -5.46 -23.25
C HIS A 128 -3.31 -6.41 -23.35
N SER A 129 -3.42 -7.63 -22.83
CA SER A 129 -2.34 -8.63 -22.85
C SER A 129 -1.96 -9.11 -24.26
N ALA A 130 -2.88 -8.99 -25.23
CA ALA A 130 -2.61 -9.23 -26.64
C ALA A 130 -1.76 -8.13 -27.31
N GLN A 131 -1.68 -6.94 -26.71
CA GLN A 131 -0.93 -5.78 -27.25
C GLN A 131 0.38 -5.51 -26.49
N ARG A 132 0.39 -5.76 -25.18
CA ARG A 132 1.54 -5.53 -24.28
C ARG A 132 1.62 -6.65 -23.23
N ALA A 133 2.78 -6.84 -22.61
CA ALA A 133 2.90 -7.77 -21.50
C ALA A 133 1.97 -7.34 -20.35
N LEU A 134 1.14 -8.25 -19.85
CA LEU A 134 0.24 -7.97 -18.74
C LEU A 134 1.06 -7.73 -17.45
N PRO A 135 0.78 -6.66 -16.69
CA PRO A 135 1.38 -6.46 -15.37
C PRO A 135 0.99 -7.58 -14.39
N PRO A 136 1.82 -7.90 -13.38
CA PRO A 136 1.50 -8.93 -12.39
C PRO A 136 0.15 -8.68 -11.70
N LEU A 137 -0.74 -9.66 -11.83
CA LEU A 137 -2.12 -9.65 -11.35
C LEU A 137 -2.22 -10.34 -9.97
N VAL A 138 -2.59 -9.59 -8.94
CA VAL A 138 -2.94 -10.11 -7.60
C VAL A 138 -4.46 -10.16 -7.46
N CYS A 139 -5.05 -11.35 -7.36
CA CYS A 139 -6.48 -11.52 -7.15
C CYS A 139 -6.77 -11.84 -5.68
N ASP A 140 -7.49 -10.97 -5.00
CA ASP A 140 -8.05 -11.22 -3.65
C ASP A 140 -9.52 -11.58 -3.85
N PRO A 141 -9.95 -12.85 -3.82
CA PRO A 141 -11.27 -13.26 -4.33
C PRO A 141 -12.35 -13.02 -3.27
N VAL A 142 -12.74 -11.76 -3.04
CA VAL A 142 -13.60 -11.36 -1.91
C VAL A 142 -15.04 -11.83 -2.09
N CYS A 143 -15.31 -13.07 -1.64
CA CYS A 143 -16.65 -13.68 -1.68
C CYS A 143 -17.56 -13.21 -0.53
N VAL A 144 -16.98 -12.94 0.66
CA VAL A 144 -17.74 -12.70 1.91
C VAL A 144 -17.08 -11.57 2.71
N SER A 145 -17.88 -10.70 3.29
CA SER A 145 -17.40 -9.62 4.17
C SER A 145 -16.91 -10.14 5.53
N THR A 146 -16.10 -9.35 6.23
CA THR A 146 -15.72 -9.62 7.63
C THR A 146 -16.92 -9.73 8.59
N SER A 147 -18.09 -9.19 8.20
CA SER A 147 -19.37 -9.32 8.91
C SER A 147 -20.27 -10.42 8.34
N GLY A 148 -19.72 -11.41 7.63
CA GLY A 148 -20.44 -12.61 7.16
C GLY A 148 -21.44 -12.41 6.01
N HIS A 149 -21.58 -11.19 5.47
CA HIS A 149 -22.48 -10.93 4.34
C HIS A 149 -21.83 -11.39 3.03
N SER A 150 -22.60 -12.07 2.16
CA SER A 150 -22.15 -12.40 0.80
C SER A 150 -21.89 -11.12 0.00
N LEU A 151 -20.75 -11.06 -0.66
CA LEU A 151 -20.30 -9.93 -1.49
C LEU A 151 -20.21 -10.29 -2.97
N LEU A 152 -20.25 -11.59 -3.27
CA LEU A 152 -20.20 -12.14 -4.61
C LEU A 152 -21.49 -12.95 -4.88
N GLU A 153 -22.01 -12.85 -6.09
CA GLU A 153 -23.13 -13.69 -6.55
C GLU A 153 -22.65 -15.13 -6.80
N PRO A 154 -23.46 -16.18 -6.52
CA PRO A 154 -23.00 -17.58 -6.61
C PRO A 154 -22.43 -17.98 -7.98
N GLN A 155 -23.04 -17.50 -9.07
CA GLN A 155 -22.62 -17.79 -10.46
C GLN A 155 -21.29 -17.13 -10.83
N ALA A 156 -20.83 -16.14 -10.06
CA ALA A 156 -19.63 -15.38 -10.36
C ALA A 156 -18.35 -16.14 -9.98
N VAL A 157 -18.42 -17.14 -9.08
CA VAL A 157 -17.26 -17.97 -8.70
C VAL A 157 -16.70 -18.75 -9.90
N ASP A 158 -17.58 -19.39 -10.69
CA ASP A 158 -17.19 -20.15 -11.88
C ASP A 158 -16.52 -19.26 -12.94
N VAL A 159 -16.94 -18.00 -13.05
CA VAL A 159 -16.36 -17.01 -13.96
C VAL A 159 -14.98 -16.55 -13.48
N LEU A 160 -14.82 -16.31 -12.17
CA LEU A 160 -13.53 -16.02 -11.53
C LEU A 160 -12.51 -17.14 -11.81
N VAL A 161 -12.93 -18.40 -11.58
CA VAL A 161 -12.10 -19.61 -11.80
C VAL A 161 -11.76 -19.80 -13.28
N SER A 162 -12.73 -19.66 -14.19
CA SER A 162 -12.51 -19.95 -15.61
C SER A 162 -11.79 -18.84 -16.38
N LYS A 163 -11.92 -17.57 -15.98
CA LYS A 163 -11.41 -16.42 -16.76
C LYS A 163 -10.32 -15.61 -16.07
N LEU A 164 -10.39 -15.38 -14.75
CA LEU A 164 -9.44 -14.49 -14.05
C LEU A 164 -8.26 -15.24 -13.41
N PHE A 165 -8.53 -16.41 -12.83
CA PHE A 165 -7.49 -17.23 -12.20
C PHE A 165 -6.35 -17.65 -13.15
N PRO A 166 -6.57 -18.01 -14.44
CA PRO A 166 -5.49 -18.34 -15.37
C PRO A 166 -4.52 -17.18 -15.66
N MET A 167 -4.94 -15.94 -15.43
CA MET A 167 -4.13 -14.73 -15.61
C MET A 167 -3.45 -14.26 -14.31
N THR A 168 -3.83 -14.84 -13.17
CA THR A 168 -3.43 -14.39 -11.84
C THR A 168 -2.01 -14.86 -11.49
N VAL A 169 -1.15 -13.92 -11.06
CA VAL A 169 0.18 -14.23 -10.52
C VAL A 169 0.07 -14.72 -9.08
N VAL A 170 -0.71 -14.04 -8.22
CA VAL A 170 -0.99 -14.54 -6.86
C VAL A 170 -2.46 -14.41 -6.52
N LEU A 171 -3.09 -15.54 -6.19
CA LEU A 171 -4.42 -15.59 -5.59
C LEU A 171 -4.27 -15.50 -4.06
N THR A 172 -5.04 -14.67 -3.39
CA THR A 172 -4.92 -14.46 -1.93
C THR A 172 -6.21 -14.81 -1.17
N PRO A 173 -6.76 -16.05 -1.20
CA PRO A 173 -8.01 -16.36 -0.53
C PRO A 173 -7.81 -16.50 0.99
N ASN A 174 -8.84 -16.18 1.77
CA ASN A 174 -8.95 -16.55 3.18
C ASN A 174 -9.58 -17.95 3.32
N LYS A 175 -9.60 -18.51 4.54
CA LYS A 175 -10.28 -19.78 4.84
C LYS A 175 -11.65 -19.91 4.15
N SER A 176 -12.60 -19.02 4.45
CA SER A 176 -13.97 -19.10 3.96
C SER A 176 -14.09 -18.85 2.46
N GLU A 177 -13.23 -18.00 1.89
CA GLU A 177 -13.13 -17.82 0.43
C GLU A 177 -12.67 -19.13 -0.24
N ALA A 178 -11.67 -19.82 0.33
CA ALA A 178 -11.20 -21.12 -0.16
C ALA A 178 -12.21 -22.25 0.04
N GLU A 179 -12.95 -22.26 1.16
CA GLU A 179 -14.03 -23.23 1.41
C GLU A 179 -15.16 -23.09 0.39
N VAL A 180 -15.51 -21.86 -0.01
CA VAL A 180 -16.48 -21.57 -1.08
C VAL A 180 -15.93 -22.02 -2.44
N ILE A 181 -14.72 -21.62 -2.82
CA ILE A 181 -14.14 -21.94 -4.14
C ILE A 181 -13.93 -23.45 -4.31
N LEU A 182 -13.48 -24.17 -3.27
CA LEU A 182 -13.23 -25.61 -3.32
C LEU A 182 -14.46 -26.46 -2.96
N SER A 183 -15.57 -25.85 -2.55
CA SER A 183 -16.79 -26.53 -2.08
C SER A 183 -16.53 -27.60 -0.99
N ARG A 184 -15.59 -27.33 -0.07
CA ARG A 184 -15.23 -28.23 1.04
C ARG A 184 -14.78 -27.46 2.28
N SER A 185 -14.92 -28.05 3.47
CA SER A 185 -14.43 -27.46 4.72
C SER A 185 -12.91 -27.59 4.87
N ILE A 186 -12.29 -26.65 5.59
CA ILE A 186 -10.84 -26.62 5.90
C ILE A 186 -10.68 -26.47 7.43
N SER A 187 -10.17 -27.51 8.10
CA SER A 187 -10.19 -27.60 9.58
C SER A 187 -8.80 -27.63 10.23
N SER A 188 -7.79 -28.16 9.53
CA SER A 188 -6.44 -28.39 10.02
C SER A 188 -5.38 -27.66 9.19
N LEU A 189 -4.16 -27.53 9.72
CA LEU A 189 -3.02 -26.95 9.00
C LEU A 189 -2.64 -27.79 7.75
N ALA A 190 -2.86 -29.11 7.78
CA ALA A 190 -2.70 -29.97 6.61
C ALA A 190 -3.77 -29.67 5.54
N ASP A 191 -5.03 -29.43 5.94
CA ASP A 191 -6.09 -29.04 5.01
C ASP A 191 -5.80 -27.70 4.32
N ILE A 192 -5.14 -26.76 5.02
CA ILE A 192 -4.70 -25.47 4.45
C ILE A 192 -3.68 -25.73 3.33
N VAL A 193 -2.65 -26.53 3.58
CA VAL A 193 -1.64 -26.88 2.56
C VAL A 193 -2.28 -27.59 1.36
N ALA A 194 -3.17 -28.56 1.61
CA ALA A 194 -3.91 -29.25 0.56
C ALA A 194 -4.83 -28.29 -0.23
N ALA A 195 -5.54 -27.38 0.44
CA ALA A 195 -6.40 -26.40 -0.20
C ALA A 195 -5.63 -25.38 -1.04
N ALA A 196 -4.49 -24.86 -0.55
CA ALA A 196 -3.62 -23.99 -1.33
C ALA A 196 -3.09 -24.70 -2.59
N THR A 197 -2.74 -25.98 -2.46
CA THR A 197 -2.31 -26.84 -3.59
C THR A 197 -3.44 -27.13 -4.59
N ASP A 198 -4.66 -27.32 -4.12
CA ASP A 198 -5.83 -27.56 -5.00
C ASP A 198 -6.28 -26.28 -5.71
N LEU A 199 -6.25 -25.13 -5.03
CA LEU A 199 -6.50 -23.81 -5.62
C LEU A 199 -5.48 -23.47 -6.73
N LEU A 200 -4.23 -23.88 -6.56
CA LEU A 200 -3.16 -23.65 -7.55
C LEU A 200 -3.44 -24.38 -8.88
N LYS A 201 -4.14 -25.52 -8.84
CA LYS A 201 -4.57 -26.28 -10.04
C LYS A 201 -5.64 -25.54 -10.86
N LEU A 202 -6.30 -24.53 -10.28
CA LEU A 202 -7.34 -23.75 -10.94
C LEU A 202 -6.80 -22.65 -11.87
N GLY A 203 -5.48 -22.48 -11.98
CA GLY A 203 -4.85 -21.53 -12.92
C GLY A 203 -3.77 -20.59 -12.36
N PRO A 204 -3.82 -20.09 -11.11
CA PRO A 204 -2.88 -19.07 -10.63
C PRO A 204 -1.42 -19.54 -10.63
N GLN A 205 -0.47 -18.61 -10.72
CA GLN A 205 0.96 -18.94 -10.62
C GLN A 205 1.40 -19.20 -9.16
N ALA A 206 0.70 -18.62 -8.19
CA ALA A 206 0.85 -18.89 -6.77
C ALA A 206 -0.47 -18.66 -6.02
N VAL A 207 -0.60 -19.29 -4.85
CA VAL A 207 -1.73 -19.13 -3.93
C VAL A 207 -1.20 -18.82 -2.53
N LEU A 208 -1.62 -17.70 -1.95
CA LEU A 208 -1.39 -17.34 -0.55
C LEU A 208 -2.70 -17.53 0.24
N LEU A 209 -2.87 -18.70 0.85
CA LEU A 209 -4.04 -19.00 1.66
C LEU A 209 -3.88 -18.35 3.06
N LYS A 210 -4.68 -17.31 3.31
CA LYS A 210 -4.65 -16.44 4.51
C LYS A 210 -5.31 -17.16 5.70
N GLY A 211 -4.55 -17.47 6.75
CA GLY A 211 -5.00 -18.30 7.87
C GLY A 211 -5.37 -17.57 9.16
N GLY A 212 -5.79 -16.30 9.07
CA GLY A 212 -6.25 -15.49 10.21
C GLY A 212 -7.43 -16.00 11.03
N HIS A 213 -7.96 -17.20 10.74
CA HIS A 213 -9.06 -17.86 11.44
C HIS A 213 -8.68 -19.20 12.08
N PHE A 214 -7.43 -19.64 11.95
CA PHE A 214 -6.93 -20.84 12.62
C PHE A 214 -6.17 -20.44 13.88
N ALA A 215 -6.50 -21.08 15.01
CA ALA A 215 -5.63 -21.06 16.18
C ALA A 215 -4.55 -22.12 15.95
N THR A 216 -3.33 -21.69 15.65
CA THR A 216 -2.20 -22.60 15.39
C THR A 216 -1.12 -22.38 16.44
N THR A 217 -0.59 -23.44 17.02
CA THR A 217 0.48 -23.40 18.02
C THR A 217 1.86 -23.55 17.35
N THR A 218 2.94 -23.38 18.12
CA THR A 218 4.28 -23.72 17.63
C THR A 218 4.41 -25.24 17.40
N ALA A 219 3.75 -26.07 18.23
CA ALA A 219 3.78 -27.53 18.12
C ALA A 219 3.13 -28.04 16.82
N ASP A 220 2.04 -27.40 16.36
CA ASP A 220 1.38 -27.75 15.09
C ASP A 220 2.30 -27.51 13.88
N ILE A 221 3.02 -26.38 13.88
CA ILE A 221 3.99 -26.02 12.83
C ILE A 221 5.16 -27.01 12.84
N GLU A 222 5.69 -27.36 14.01
CA GLU A 222 6.74 -28.39 14.13
C GLU A 222 6.25 -29.77 13.70
N SER A 223 4.97 -30.10 13.94
CA SER A 223 4.36 -31.35 13.48
C SER A 223 4.28 -31.40 11.95
N LEU A 224 3.82 -30.30 11.33
CA LEU A 224 3.82 -30.15 9.88
C LEU A 224 5.24 -30.28 9.31
N ALA A 225 6.23 -29.61 9.91
CA ALA A 225 7.64 -29.68 9.49
C ALA A 225 8.21 -31.10 9.47
N ARG A 226 7.83 -31.92 10.45
CA ARG A 226 8.27 -33.33 10.55
C ARG A 226 7.54 -34.23 9.55
N ALA A 227 6.27 -33.95 9.27
CA ALA A 227 5.48 -34.70 8.30
C ALA A 227 5.82 -34.35 6.84
N HIS A 228 6.24 -33.10 6.60
CA HIS A 228 6.49 -32.52 5.27
C HIS A 228 7.84 -31.79 5.22
N PRO A 229 8.97 -32.51 5.13
CA PRO A 229 10.31 -31.91 5.05
C PRO A 229 10.54 -30.99 3.85
N GLU A 230 9.70 -31.11 2.81
CA GLU A 230 9.68 -30.27 1.61
C GLU A 230 9.10 -28.87 1.84
N ILE A 231 8.33 -28.67 2.92
CA ILE A 231 7.72 -27.38 3.23
C ILE A 231 8.75 -26.47 3.90
N SER A 232 9.02 -25.32 3.27
CA SER A 232 9.81 -24.27 3.90
C SER A 232 9.00 -23.60 5.00
N ILE A 233 9.51 -23.56 6.22
CA ILE A 233 8.94 -22.68 7.25
C ILE A 233 9.60 -21.32 7.07
N GLY A 234 8.81 -20.37 6.56
CA GLY A 234 9.19 -18.98 6.39
C GLY A 234 9.75 -18.46 7.70
N SER A 235 11.02 -18.07 7.66
CA SER A 235 11.84 -17.81 8.84
C SER A 235 11.11 -16.87 9.82
N ARG A 236 10.86 -17.36 11.05
CA ARG A 236 10.99 -16.47 12.23
C ARG A 236 12.42 -15.97 12.14
N SER A 237 12.61 -14.81 11.50
CA SER A 237 13.88 -14.31 10.95
C SER A 237 15.07 -14.77 11.79
N GLU A 238 16.18 -15.22 11.21
CA GLU A 238 17.25 -15.91 11.96
C GLU A 238 17.76 -15.13 13.21
N ASN A 239 17.59 -13.80 13.22
CA ASN A 239 17.89 -12.88 14.32
C ASN A 239 16.80 -12.74 15.43
N MET A 240 15.58 -13.26 15.23
CA MET A 240 14.49 -13.26 16.21
C MET A 240 14.49 -14.46 17.17
N ARG A 241 15.37 -15.46 16.98
CA ARG A 241 15.55 -16.55 17.96
C ARG A 241 15.84 -16.06 19.38
N ILE A 242 16.46 -14.88 19.53
CA ILE A 242 16.78 -14.24 20.82
C ILE A 242 15.52 -13.63 21.48
N LEU A 243 14.56 -13.14 20.69
CA LEU A 243 13.28 -12.58 21.17
C LEU A 243 12.18 -13.67 21.29
N ALA A 244 12.37 -14.82 20.63
CA ALA A 244 11.42 -15.92 20.56
C ALA A 244 11.39 -16.81 21.81
N ARG A 245 11.15 -16.20 22.98
CA ARG A 245 10.48 -16.87 24.11
C ARG A 245 9.36 -15.99 24.68
N PRO A 246 8.21 -15.87 23.98
CA PRO A 246 6.95 -15.86 24.70
C PRO A 246 6.83 -17.23 25.39
N SER A 247 6.76 -17.22 26.72
CA SER A 247 6.52 -18.43 27.52
C SER A 247 5.08 -18.91 27.30
N GLY A 248 4.90 -20.09 26.69
CA GLY A 248 3.59 -20.75 26.59
C GLY A 248 2.87 -20.63 25.24
N ASP A 249 1.69 -21.27 25.17
CA ASP A 249 0.86 -21.55 23.98
C ASP A 249 0.20 -20.31 23.32
N SER A 250 0.99 -19.25 23.09
CA SER A 250 0.50 -18.04 22.42
C SER A 250 0.05 -18.38 20.99
N PRO A 251 -1.21 -18.10 20.60
CA PRO A 251 -1.71 -18.45 19.28
C PRO A 251 -0.96 -17.71 18.17
N LEU A 252 -0.69 -18.42 17.08
CA LEU A 252 -0.05 -17.90 15.89
C LEU A 252 -1.09 -17.73 14.77
N VAL A 253 -0.86 -16.73 13.93
CA VAL A 253 -1.48 -16.64 12.61
C VAL A 253 -0.50 -17.24 11.62
N VAL A 254 -1.00 -18.15 10.77
CA VAL A 254 -0.21 -18.85 9.76
C VAL A 254 -0.82 -18.62 8.40
N ASP A 255 -0.05 -18.13 7.43
CA ASP A 255 -0.43 -18.10 6.02
C ASP A 255 0.42 -19.09 5.24
N VAL A 256 -0.16 -19.75 4.23
CA VAL A 256 0.54 -20.74 3.40
C VAL A 256 0.62 -20.26 1.96
N LEU A 257 1.84 -20.14 1.46
CA LEU A 257 2.15 -19.84 0.06
C LEU A 257 2.48 -21.14 -0.67
N CYS A 258 1.75 -21.48 -1.73
CA CYS A 258 2.14 -22.51 -2.70
C CYS A 258 2.45 -21.85 -4.05
N GLU A 259 3.60 -22.15 -4.63
CA GLU A 259 4.06 -21.66 -5.94
C GLU A 259 3.97 -22.78 -7.01
N LYS A 260 3.74 -22.42 -8.28
CA LYS A 260 3.58 -23.37 -9.41
C LYS A 260 4.80 -24.25 -9.71
N ASP A 261 5.97 -23.91 -9.17
CA ASP A 261 7.17 -24.76 -9.21
C ASP A 261 7.21 -25.84 -8.12
N GLY A 262 6.15 -25.94 -7.30
CA GLY A 262 6.00 -26.93 -6.23
C GLY A 262 6.50 -26.45 -4.87
N ARG A 263 7.14 -25.28 -4.76
CA ARG A 263 7.58 -24.74 -3.48
C ARG A 263 6.37 -24.36 -2.61
N THR A 264 6.41 -24.80 -1.36
CA THR A 264 5.42 -24.43 -0.34
C THR A 264 6.14 -23.74 0.81
N THR A 265 5.66 -22.56 1.23
CA THR A 265 6.24 -21.77 2.32
C THR A 265 5.18 -21.37 3.35
N VAL A 266 5.47 -21.62 4.63
CA VAL A 266 4.57 -21.34 5.76
C VAL A 266 5.04 -20.09 6.50
N PHE A 267 4.24 -19.01 6.49
CA PHE A 267 4.56 -17.75 7.15
C PHE A 267 3.81 -17.64 8.48
N ALA A 268 4.52 -17.84 9.60
CA ALA A 268 3.94 -17.80 10.94
C ALA A 268 4.30 -16.53 11.72
N ARG A 269 3.31 -15.87 12.34
CA ARG A 269 3.47 -14.65 13.15
C ARG A 269 2.62 -14.73 14.43
N PRO A 270 2.96 -14.01 15.51
CA PRO A 270 2.11 -13.93 16.69
C PRO A 270 0.71 -13.41 16.35
N ARG A 271 -0.33 -13.94 17.00
CA ARG A 271 -1.66 -13.32 16.96
C ARG A 271 -1.60 -11.99 17.72
N ILE A 272 -2.03 -10.92 17.06
CA ILE A 272 -2.29 -9.64 17.73
C ILE A 272 -3.73 -9.67 18.24
N ASP A 273 -3.93 -9.35 19.52
CA ASP A 273 -5.25 -9.10 20.07
C ASP A 273 -5.69 -7.67 19.71
N SER A 274 -6.62 -7.56 18.75
CA SER A 274 -7.13 -6.29 18.24
C SER A 274 -8.46 -6.51 17.52
N SER A 275 -9.43 -5.63 17.78
CA SER A 275 -10.67 -5.52 16.99
C SER A 275 -10.46 -4.80 15.66
N SER A 276 -9.30 -4.18 15.45
CA SER A 276 -9.02 -3.31 14.29
C SER A 276 -8.38 -4.08 13.13
N THR A 277 -9.08 -5.14 12.68
CA THR A 277 -8.65 -6.06 11.61
C THR A 277 -9.39 -5.84 10.28
N HIS A 278 -10.24 -4.82 10.20
CA HIS A 278 -11.02 -4.50 9.01
C HIS A 278 -10.11 -4.04 7.86
N GLY A 279 -10.28 -4.63 6.68
CA GLY A 279 -9.43 -4.36 5.52
C GLY A 279 -8.10 -5.12 5.47
N THR A 280 -7.81 -6.01 6.42
CA THR A 280 -6.56 -6.83 6.45
C THR A 280 -6.28 -7.53 5.12
N GLY A 281 -7.28 -8.16 4.51
CA GLY A 281 -7.15 -8.83 3.20
C GLY A 281 -6.75 -7.84 2.09
N CYS A 282 -7.52 -6.77 1.93
CA CYS A 282 -7.31 -5.74 0.91
C CYS A 282 -5.92 -5.07 1.05
N THR A 283 -5.50 -4.74 2.28
CA THR A 283 -4.17 -4.19 2.56
C THR A 283 -3.07 -5.18 2.20
N LEU A 284 -3.24 -6.47 2.52
CA LEU A 284 -2.26 -7.51 2.20
C LEU A 284 -2.09 -7.69 0.68
N SER A 285 -3.20 -7.81 -0.05
CA SER A 285 -3.18 -7.95 -1.51
C SER A 285 -2.69 -6.68 -2.22
N ALA A 286 -3.02 -5.49 -1.70
CA ALA A 286 -2.48 -4.21 -2.20
C ALA A 286 -0.96 -4.09 -1.96
N ALA A 287 -0.47 -4.41 -0.76
CA ALA A 287 0.96 -4.40 -0.46
C ALA A 287 1.73 -5.44 -1.30
N LEU A 288 1.12 -6.60 -1.56
CA LEU A 288 1.67 -7.62 -2.44
C LEU A 288 1.85 -7.10 -3.88
N ALA A 289 0.83 -6.42 -4.42
CA ALA A 289 0.89 -5.82 -5.74
C ALA A 289 1.99 -4.75 -5.84
N CYS A 290 2.16 -3.88 -4.83
CA CYS A 290 3.29 -2.94 -4.79
C CYS A 290 4.64 -3.65 -4.97
N PHE A 291 4.91 -4.67 -4.14
CA PHE A 291 6.22 -5.32 -4.14
C PHE A 291 6.47 -6.12 -5.43
N LEU A 292 5.44 -6.78 -5.97
CA LEU A 292 5.53 -7.42 -7.29
C LEU A 292 5.80 -6.39 -8.40
N GLY A 293 5.16 -5.22 -8.35
CA GLY A 293 5.35 -4.17 -9.35
C GLY A 293 6.71 -3.48 -9.28
N SER A 294 7.32 -3.36 -8.10
CA SER A 294 8.74 -3.00 -7.97
C SER A 294 9.70 -4.17 -8.31
N GLY A 295 9.20 -5.28 -8.83
CA GLY A 295 10.01 -6.41 -9.32
C GLY A 295 10.52 -7.38 -8.25
N ALA A 296 9.92 -7.42 -7.06
CA ALA A 296 10.24 -8.46 -6.07
C ALA A 296 9.72 -9.84 -6.52
N THR A 297 10.37 -10.91 -6.06
CA THR A 297 9.83 -12.27 -6.24
C THR A 297 8.55 -12.47 -5.43
N VAL A 298 7.73 -13.48 -5.80
CA VAL A 298 6.49 -13.81 -5.07
C VAL A 298 6.76 -14.03 -3.58
N HIS A 299 7.76 -14.84 -3.23
CA HIS A 299 8.15 -15.09 -1.83
C HIS A 299 8.55 -13.79 -1.07
N GLU A 300 9.38 -12.93 -1.68
CA GLU A 300 9.76 -11.64 -1.06
C GLU A 300 8.57 -10.70 -0.92
N ALA A 301 7.70 -10.63 -1.93
CA ALA A 301 6.50 -9.81 -1.92
C ALA A 301 5.55 -10.25 -0.80
N VAL A 302 5.30 -11.56 -0.64
CA VAL A 302 4.48 -12.12 0.44
C VAL A 302 5.10 -11.84 1.81
N SER A 303 6.41 -12.06 1.97
CA SER A 303 7.13 -11.78 3.22
C SER A 303 6.99 -10.31 3.64
N ARG A 304 7.21 -9.37 2.71
CA ARG A 304 7.11 -7.93 2.97
C ARG A 304 5.66 -7.47 3.18
N ALA A 305 4.72 -7.95 2.37
CA ALA A 305 3.30 -7.59 2.47
C ALA A 305 2.70 -8.06 3.79
N THR A 306 2.98 -9.30 4.20
CA THR A 306 2.49 -9.83 5.47
C THR A 306 3.10 -9.12 6.68
N ALA A 307 4.37 -8.71 6.61
CA ALA A 307 5.01 -7.90 7.66
C ALA A 307 4.40 -6.48 7.76
N PHE A 308 4.12 -5.83 6.62
CA PHE A 308 3.42 -4.55 6.55
C PHE A 308 2.03 -4.65 7.20
N THR A 309 1.20 -5.59 6.76
CA THR A 309 -0.15 -5.77 7.32
C THR A 309 -0.13 -6.10 8.82
N HIS A 310 0.84 -6.89 9.29
CA HIS A 310 1.00 -7.20 10.72
C HIS A 310 1.31 -5.94 11.55
N LEU A 311 2.23 -5.08 11.10
CA LEU A 311 2.54 -3.80 11.74
C LEU A 311 1.36 -2.82 11.68
N GLY A 312 0.60 -2.81 10.58
CA GLY A 312 -0.62 -2.03 10.46
C GLY A 312 -1.69 -2.41 11.49
N ILE A 313 -1.85 -3.70 11.81
CA ILE A 313 -2.74 -4.16 12.88
C ILE A 313 -2.15 -3.82 14.26
N ALA A 314 -0.84 -4.03 14.47
CA ALA A 314 -0.17 -3.79 15.76
C ALA A 314 -0.16 -2.30 16.18
N THR A 315 -0.23 -1.39 15.21
CA THR A 315 -0.28 0.07 15.42
C THR A 315 -1.66 0.66 15.16
N ALA A 316 -2.70 -0.17 15.02
CA ALA A 316 -4.07 0.27 14.83
C ALA A 316 -4.62 0.92 16.10
N SER A 317 -5.35 2.03 15.92
CA SER A 317 -6.18 2.63 16.97
C SER A 317 -7.63 2.20 16.75
N ALA A 318 -8.36 1.89 17.82
CA ALA A 318 -9.78 1.55 17.71
C ALA A 318 -10.58 2.75 17.15
N ILE A 319 -11.34 2.49 16.09
CA ILE A 319 -12.22 3.47 15.44
C ILE A 319 -13.58 2.82 15.24
N GLY A 320 -14.65 3.55 15.60
CA GLY A 320 -16.01 3.02 15.60
C GLY A 320 -16.28 2.05 16.75
N THR A 321 -17.46 1.44 16.74
CA THR A 321 -17.95 0.51 17.78
C THR A 321 -17.96 -0.96 17.34
N GLY A 322 -17.45 -1.25 16.13
CA GLY A 322 -17.34 -2.60 15.59
C GLY A 322 -15.91 -2.93 15.16
N TYR A 323 -15.74 -3.59 14.02
CA TYR A 323 -14.43 -3.92 13.47
C TYR A 323 -13.78 -2.69 12.82
N GLY A 324 -12.78 -2.12 13.50
CA GLY A 324 -12.05 -0.94 13.05
C GLY A 324 -11.03 -1.23 11.94
N PRO A 325 -10.64 -0.23 11.12
CA PRO A 325 -9.58 -0.37 10.14
C PRO A 325 -8.20 -0.46 10.81
N LEU A 326 -7.29 -1.23 10.22
CA LEU A 326 -5.88 -1.21 10.61
C LEU A 326 -5.18 0.12 10.25
N ASN A 327 -4.03 0.42 10.84
CA ASN A 327 -3.25 1.62 10.53
C ASN A 327 -2.45 1.44 9.22
N HIS A 328 -3.02 1.91 8.11
CA HIS A 328 -2.40 1.82 6.78
C HIS A 328 -1.15 2.72 6.62
N LEU A 329 -1.00 3.73 7.49
CA LEU A 329 0.04 4.76 7.37
C LEU A 329 1.17 4.57 8.39
N HIS A 330 1.28 3.38 9.00
CA HIS A 330 2.26 3.07 10.03
C HIS A 330 3.73 3.22 9.56
N SER A 331 3.98 3.18 8.25
CA SER A 331 5.27 3.40 7.61
C SER A 331 5.59 4.87 7.33
N ILE A 332 4.59 5.77 7.40
CA ILE A 332 4.75 7.18 7.02
C ILE A 332 4.98 8.04 8.27
N GLN A 333 6.16 8.65 8.34
CA GLN A 333 6.45 9.71 9.30
C GLN A 333 6.11 11.08 8.69
N ARG A 334 5.31 11.89 9.40
CA ARG A 334 5.10 13.30 9.03
C ARG A 334 6.36 14.09 9.39
N LEU A 335 7.08 14.58 8.38
CA LEU A 335 8.08 15.63 8.57
C LEU A 335 7.37 16.93 8.97
N ILE A 336 7.53 17.34 10.23
CA ILE A 336 6.96 18.59 10.77
C ILE A 336 7.82 19.81 10.39
N ILE A 337 9.11 19.59 10.13
CA ILE A 337 10.08 20.62 9.75
C ILE A 337 10.38 20.45 8.24
N PRO A 338 10.22 21.49 7.40
CA PRO A 338 10.56 21.39 5.99
C PRO A 338 12.08 21.25 5.78
N PRO A 339 12.55 20.68 4.66
CA PRO A 339 13.96 20.63 4.33
C PRO A 339 14.54 22.03 4.15
N ARG A 340 15.86 22.18 4.42
CA ARG A 340 16.58 23.44 4.16
C ARG A 340 16.50 23.80 2.68
N SER A 341 16.31 25.08 2.38
CA SER A 341 16.30 25.63 1.02
C SER A 341 17.07 26.94 0.97
N ALA A 342 17.34 27.46 -0.24
CA ALA A 342 17.94 28.78 -0.39
C ALA A 342 17.08 29.92 0.20
N ALA A 343 15.75 29.75 0.23
CA ALA A 343 14.80 30.70 0.82
C ALA A 343 14.56 30.48 2.34
N ASP A 344 14.97 29.33 2.87
CA ASP A 344 14.91 29.01 4.29
C ASP A 344 16.02 28.02 4.69
N PRO A 345 17.22 28.52 5.04
CA PRO A 345 18.32 27.68 5.48
C PRO A 345 18.16 27.16 6.92
N PHE A 346 17.23 27.71 7.72
CA PHE A 346 17.06 27.41 9.14
C PHE A 346 15.60 27.14 9.54
N PRO A 347 14.90 26.18 8.88
CA PRO A 347 13.45 26.02 9.03
C PRO A 347 13.01 25.62 10.44
N LEU A 348 13.83 24.84 11.16
CA LEU A 348 13.59 24.52 12.58
C LEU A 348 13.64 25.77 13.47
N THR A 349 14.67 26.60 13.31
CA THR A 349 14.81 27.86 14.05
C THR A 349 13.65 28.79 13.74
N ARG A 350 13.27 28.93 12.46
CA ARG A 350 12.12 29.72 12.02
C ARG A 350 10.80 29.23 12.63
N MET A 351 10.60 27.92 12.72
CA MET A 351 9.44 27.32 13.37
C MET A 351 9.38 27.68 14.87
N PHE A 352 10.50 27.56 15.60
CA PHE A 352 10.54 27.93 17.02
C PHE A 352 10.31 29.43 17.27
N ILE A 353 10.89 30.30 16.42
CA ILE A 353 10.65 31.75 16.43
C ILE A 353 9.16 32.05 16.18
N SER A 354 8.58 31.44 15.15
CA SER A 354 7.18 31.65 14.76
C SER A 354 6.18 31.13 15.79
N ALA A 355 6.54 30.10 16.55
CA ALA A 355 5.76 29.60 17.68
C ALA A 355 5.85 30.50 18.93
N ASN A 356 6.90 31.31 19.06
CA ASN A 356 7.17 32.16 20.24
C ASN A 356 7.55 33.61 19.86
N PRO A 357 6.77 34.30 18.99
CA PRO A 357 7.22 35.53 18.36
C PRO A 357 7.44 36.67 19.36
N ARG A 358 6.65 36.73 20.45
CA ARG A 358 6.82 37.71 21.52
C ARG A 358 8.15 37.52 22.25
N HIS A 359 8.36 36.36 22.89
CA HIS A 359 9.60 36.04 23.58
C HIS A 359 10.85 36.19 22.70
N TRP A 360 10.75 35.84 21.41
CA TRP A 360 11.86 36.09 20.48
C TRP A 360 12.12 37.58 20.27
N SER A 361 11.09 38.38 20.01
CA SER A 361 11.21 39.83 19.83
C SER A 361 11.71 40.51 21.12
N ASP A 362 11.12 40.18 22.27
CA ASP A 362 11.52 40.70 23.59
C ASP A 362 12.99 40.39 23.91
N TYR A 363 13.53 39.28 23.40
CA TYR A 363 14.93 38.88 23.55
C TYR A 363 15.87 39.57 22.54
N VAL A 364 15.56 39.55 21.24
CA VAL A 364 16.46 40.09 20.19
C VAL A 364 16.39 41.61 20.06
N GLU A 365 15.25 42.21 20.40
CA GLU A 365 15.03 43.67 20.41
C GLU A 365 15.16 44.26 21.82
N HIS A 366 15.70 43.50 22.78
CA HIS A 366 15.81 43.93 24.18
C HIS A 366 16.54 45.28 24.31
N SER A 367 15.96 46.20 25.08
CA SER A 367 16.42 47.60 25.19
C SER A 367 17.90 47.76 25.58
N PHE A 368 18.46 46.81 26.32
CA PHE A 368 19.89 46.72 26.65
C PHE A 368 20.77 46.62 25.39
N VAL A 369 20.39 45.75 24.44
CA VAL A 369 21.15 45.52 23.19
C VAL A 369 21.06 46.75 22.29
N GLN A 370 19.87 47.37 22.20
CA GLN A 370 19.66 48.61 21.45
C GLN A 370 20.51 49.76 22.01
N GLN A 371 20.53 49.97 23.33
CA GLN A 371 21.35 50.99 23.98
C GLN A 371 22.85 50.72 23.86
N LEU A 372 23.26 49.45 23.90
CA LEU A 372 24.67 49.06 23.70
C LEU A 372 25.14 49.38 22.28
N GLY A 373 24.34 49.02 21.26
CA GLY A 373 24.62 49.34 19.86
C GLY A 373 24.62 50.84 19.57
N ALA A 374 23.80 51.62 20.27
CA ALA A 374 23.75 53.08 20.17
C ALA A 374 24.84 53.81 21.00
N GLY A 375 25.63 53.10 21.81
CA GLY A 375 26.63 53.69 22.71
C GLY A 375 26.03 54.50 23.88
N SER A 376 24.72 54.41 24.12
CA SER A 376 24.00 55.14 25.18
C SER A 376 23.84 54.34 26.48
N LEU A 377 24.18 53.04 26.47
CA LEU A 377 24.08 52.17 27.65
C LEU A 377 25.01 52.67 28.79
N PRO A 378 24.49 52.87 30.03
CA PRO A 378 25.32 53.26 31.15
C PRO A 378 26.42 52.23 31.46
N ARG A 379 27.67 52.71 31.61
CA ARG A 379 28.85 51.86 31.91
C ARG A 379 28.64 50.92 33.10
N ALA A 380 27.92 51.36 34.13
CA ALA A 380 27.59 50.52 35.29
C ALA A 380 26.70 49.32 34.94
N ALA A 381 25.70 49.51 34.08
CA ALA A 381 24.82 48.44 33.61
C ALA A 381 25.57 47.44 32.73
N PHE A 382 26.49 47.92 31.87
CA PHE A 382 27.36 47.05 31.09
C PHE A 382 28.29 46.20 31.98
N LEU A 383 28.96 46.80 32.95
CA LEU A 383 29.85 46.08 33.88
C LEU A 383 29.07 45.05 34.72
N HIS A 384 27.86 45.39 35.17
CA HIS A 384 26.98 44.46 35.88
C HIS A 384 26.59 43.26 35.00
N PHE A 385 26.21 43.51 33.73
CA PHE A 385 25.93 42.44 32.77
C PHE A 385 27.14 41.53 32.54
N ILE A 386 28.34 42.09 32.35
CA ILE A 386 29.56 41.29 32.16
C ILE A 386 29.87 40.44 33.39
N LYS A 387 29.74 40.98 34.62
CA LYS A 387 29.92 40.18 35.85
C LYS A 387 28.91 39.01 35.87
N TYR A 388 27.62 39.30 35.74
CA TYR A 388 26.57 38.29 35.80
C TYR A 388 26.68 37.23 34.68
N ALA A 389 27.02 37.63 33.45
CA ALA A 389 27.25 36.71 32.34
C ALA A 389 28.47 35.81 32.58
N THR A 390 29.51 36.33 33.22
CA THR A 390 30.69 35.52 33.60
C THR A 390 30.31 34.51 34.68
N GLU A 391 29.57 34.91 35.71
CA GLU A 391 29.08 34.01 36.76
C GLU A 391 28.15 32.91 36.22
N TRP A 392 27.29 33.26 35.26
CA TRP A 392 26.40 32.32 34.58
C TRP A 392 27.15 31.32 33.68
N LEU A 393 28.15 31.79 32.91
CA LEU A 393 28.94 30.95 32.02
C LEU A 393 29.86 29.97 32.76
N PHE A 394 30.43 30.39 33.91
CA PHE A 394 31.40 29.59 34.66
C PHE A 394 30.82 28.96 35.94
N GLY A 395 29.53 29.13 36.22
CA GLY A 395 28.79 28.37 37.22
C GLY A 395 29.16 28.67 38.67
N SER A 396 29.69 29.86 38.98
CA SER A 396 30.02 30.29 40.34
C SER A 396 30.08 31.81 40.45
N PRO A 397 29.65 32.40 41.59
CA PRO A 397 29.78 33.83 41.82
C PRO A 397 31.27 34.19 41.93
N LEU A 398 31.71 35.18 41.15
CA LEU A 398 33.05 35.74 41.26
C LEU A 398 33.01 36.74 42.42
N THR A 399 33.51 36.31 43.58
CA THR A 399 33.65 37.11 44.80
C THR A 399 34.32 38.44 44.54
#